data_AF-A0A6M2ETM6-F1
#
_entry.id   AF-A0A6M2ETM6-F1
#
_cell.length_a   1.000
_cell.length_b   1.000
_cell.length_c   1.000
_cell.angle_alpha   90.00
_cell.angle_beta   90.00
_cell.angle_gamma   90.00
#
_symmetry.space_group_name_H-M   'P 1'
#
loop_
_entity.id
_entity.type
_entity.pdbx_description
1 polymer ?
#
loop_
_entity_poly.entity_id
_entity_poly.type
_entity_poly.pdbx_seq_one_letter_code
_entity_poly.pdbx_strand_id
1 'polypeptide(L)'
;MTAITSLSFSAVNQSSSERNTFVSSLASRNLSFEGFRIRSVFSCHYGGVKASNSTSRTAIHCMSTSTEVPPTVSETKSNFLKAYKRPIPSIYNTVLQELIVQQHLMRYKKTYLYDPVFGLGLVTVYDQLMEGYPSDEDREAIFQAYIKALKEDPEQYRIDAKKLEEWARAQTHSSLVDFSSKEGEIEGILKGIAERAASGNFSYSRFFAVGLFRLLELSNASEPTVLEKLCSALNINKRSVDRDLDVYRGLLSKLVQAKELLKEYVDREKKKQEERAESQKANEIVAKCLGDPQVVGQ
;
A
#
# COMPACT_ATOMS: atom_id res chain seq x y z
N MET A 1 19.55 -15.30 12.98
CA MET A 1 19.52 -13.91 13.48
C MET A 1 20.27 -13.03 12.49
N THR A 2 19.54 -12.41 11.56
CA THR A 2 20.07 -11.46 10.58
C THR A 2 19.52 -10.10 10.95
N ALA A 3 20.39 -9.23 11.48
CA ALA A 3 20.04 -7.86 11.83
C ALA A 3 19.74 -7.06 10.55
N ILE A 4 18.54 -6.51 10.46
CA ILE A 4 18.17 -5.55 9.42
C ILE A 4 18.79 -4.21 9.82
N THR A 5 19.78 -3.78 9.05
CA THR A 5 20.47 -2.51 9.21
C THR A 5 19.48 -1.36 9.08
N SER A 6 19.44 -0.50 10.11
CA SER A 6 18.62 0.71 10.16
C SER A 6 18.93 1.63 8.99
N LEU A 7 17.91 1.99 8.23
CA LEU A 7 17.95 2.98 7.16
C LEU A 7 18.33 4.34 7.75
N SER A 8 19.48 4.89 7.37
CA SER A 8 19.93 6.23 7.76
C SER A 8 19.98 7.13 6.54
N PHE A 9 19.07 8.10 6.48
CA PHE A 9 19.04 9.14 5.46
C PHE A 9 19.72 10.40 6.01
N SER A 10 20.93 10.68 5.50
CA SER A 10 21.61 11.96 5.78
C SER A 10 20.87 13.10 5.07
N ALA A 11 20.41 14.08 5.85
CA ALA A 11 19.78 15.29 5.35
C ALA A 11 20.80 16.16 4.61
N VAL A 12 20.57 16.42 3.33
CA VAL A 12 21.30 17.44 2.56
C VAL A 12 20.68 18.81 2.86
N ASN A 13 21.53 19.71 3.36
CA ASN A 13 21.18 21.08 3.77
C ASN A 13 20.56 21.91 2.63
N GLN A 14 19.52 22.67 3.00
CA GLN A 14 18.92 23.72 2.18
C GLN A 14 19.88 24.90 2.04
N SER A 15 20.18 25.28 0.79
CA SER A 15 20.79 26.56 0.46
C SER A 15 19.72 27.64 0.37
N SER A 16 20.04 28.81 0.93
CA SER A 16 19.17 29.98 1.06
C SER A 16 19.34 30.92 -0.13
N SER A 17 18.23 31.38 -0.72
CA SER A 17 18.16 32.73 -1.32
C SER A 17 16.72 33.23 -1.43
N GLU A 18 16.49 34.30 -0.67
CA GLU A 18 15.72 35.52 -0.92
C GLU A 18 14.22 35.51 -1.26
N ARG A 19 13.57 36.43 -0.54
CA ARG A 19 12.16 36.78 -0.52
C ARG A 19 11.78 37.55 -1.80
N ASN A 20 10.56 37.36 -2.27
CA ASN A 20 9.70 38.49 -2.64
C ASN A 20 8.23 38.13 -2.45
N THR A 21 7.60 38.87 -1.54
CA THR A 21 6.18 38.87 -1.19
C THR A 21 5.34 39.47 -2.30
N PHE A 22 4.33 38.75 -2.78
CA PHE A 22 3.10 39.35 -3.34
C PHE A 22 1.88 38.53 -2.89
N VAL A 23 0.95 39.24 -2.26
CA VAL A 23 -0.34 38.76 -1.75
C VAL A 23 -1.39 38.95 -2.83
N SER A 24 -2.19 37.93 -3.18
CA SER A 24 -3.67 38.06 -3.27
C SER A 24 -4.41 36.75 -3.60
N SER A 25 -5.52 36.60 -2.87
CA SER A 25 -6.81 35.94 -3.12
C SER A 25 -6.93 34.43 -3.44
N LEU A 26 -7.68 33.77 -2.55
CA LEU A 26 -8.40 32.51 -2.72
C LEU A 26 -9.25 32.47 -4.00
N ALA A 27 -9.16 31.36 -4.73
CA ALA A 27 -10.27 30.84 -5.52
C ALA A 27 -10.14 29.31 -5.65
N SER A 28 -10.95 28.58 -4.87
CA SER A 28 -11.22 27.16 -5.02
C SER A 28 -12.22 26.94 -6.17
N ARG A 29 -11.83 26.20 -7.21
CA ARG A 29 -12.73 25.74 -8.28
C ARG A 29 -12.89 24.22 -8.21
N ASN A 30 -14.08 23.80 -7.80
CA ASN A 30 -14.66 22.49 -8.06
C ASN A 30 -15.24 22.45 -9.49
N LEU A 31 -15.05 21.34 -10.21
CA LEU A 31 -15.75 21.00 -11.45
C LEU A 31 -16.42 19.64 -11.19
N SER A 32 -17.71 19.59 -10.83
CA SER A 32 -18.92 19.62 -11.68
C SER A 32 -19.03 18.40 -12.61
N PHE A 33 -19.84 17.43 -12.17
CA PHE A 33 -20.35 16.29 -12.94
C PHE A 33 -21.73 16.68 -13.49
N GLU A 34 -21.86 16.73 -14.81
CA GLU A 34 -23.06 17.20 -15.51
C GLU A 34 -24.06 16.05 -15.73
N GLY A 35 -25.29 16.26 -15.25
CA GLY A 35 -26.40 15.31 -15.39
C GLY A 35 -27.19 15.55 -16.67
N PHE A 36 -27.53 14.48 -17.38
CA PHE A 36 -28.56 14.50 -18.41
C PHE A 36 -29.93 14.21 -17.79
N ARG A 37 -30.79 15.25 -17.81
CA ARG A 37 -32.24 15.17 -17.60
C ARG A 37 -32.90 14.51 -18.80
N ILE A 38 -33.77 13.52 -18.56
CA ILE A 38 -34.89 13.23 -19.46
C ILE A 38 -36.18 13.24 -18.65
N ARG A 39 -37.15 13.93 -19.24
CA ARG A 39 -38.40 14.48 -18.73
C ARG A 39 -39.47 13.38 -18.61
N SER A 40 -40.14 13.30 -17.46
CA SER A 40 -41.36 12.48 -17.32
C SER A 40 -42.55 13.18 -17.97
N VAL A 41 -43.39 12.40 -18.66
CA VAL A 41 -44.77 12.76 -18.98
C VAL A 41 -45.64 11.58 -18.58
N PHE A 42 -46.47 11.81 -17.57
CA PHE A 42 -47.54 10.94 -17.16
C PHE A 42 -48.72 11.11 -18.13
N SER A 43 -49.30 10.02 -18.60
CA SER A 43 -50.69 9.99 -19.04
C SER A 43 -51.32 8.67 -18.62
N CYS A 44 -52.40 8.79 -17.86
CA CYS A 44 -53.15 7.71 -17.24
C CYS A 44 -54.36 7.45 -18.13
N HIS A 45 -54.55 6.22 -18.63
CA HIS A 45 -55.86 5.75 -19.08
C HIS A 45 -56.17 4.37 -18.51
N TYR A 46 -57.31 4.32 -17.83
CA TYR A 46 -57.92 3.15 -17.20
C TYR A 46 -58.52 2.23 -18.27
N GLY A 47 -58.24 0.94 -18.18
CA GLY A 47 -58.88 -0.10 -18.97
C GLY A 47 -58.60 -1.46 -18.35
N GLY A 48 -59.52 -1.94 -17.52
CA GLY A 48 -59.42 -3.26 -16.88
C GLY A 48 -59.93 -4.36 -17.80
N VAL A 49 -59.15 -5.43 -17.96
CA VAL A 49 -59.64 -6.77 -18.32
C VAL A 49 -58.82 -7.81 -17.56
N LYS A 50 -59.52 -8.77 -16.95
CA LYS A 50 -59.00 -9.90 -16.18
C LYS A 50 -59.17 -11.17 -17.03
N ALA A 51 -58.12 -11.94 -17.26
CA ALA A 51 -58.11 -13.42 -17.26
C ALA A 51 -56.74 -13.98 -17.69
N SER A 52 -56.40 -15.10 -17.04
CA SER A 52 -55.17 -15.90 -17.11
C SER A 52 -54.90 -16.53 -18.48
N ASN A 53 -53.62 -16.72 -18.83
CA ASN A 53 -53.01 -18.06 -18.94
C ASN A 53 -51.57 -18.02 -19.47
N SER A 54 -50.75 -18.87 -18.84
CA SER A 54 -49.54 -19.54 -19.33
C SER A 54 -48.92 -19.02 -20.63
N THR A 55 -47.74 -18.41 -20.51
CA THR A 55 -46.73 -18.46 -21.57
C THR A 55 -45.35 -18.35 -20.93
N SER A 56 -44.54 -19.37 -21.17
CA SER A 56 -43.16 -19.53 -20.74
C SER A 56 -42.38 -18.24 -20.98
N ARG A 57 -41.92 -17.59 -19.90
CA ARG A 57 -40.89 -16.54 -20.02
C ARG A 57 -39.59 -17.27 -20.30
N THR A 58 -39.26 -17.44 -21.58
CA THR A 58 -37.88 -17.62 -22.01
C THR A 58 -37.10 -16.41 -21.50
N ALA A 59 -36.46 -16.57 -20.34
CA ALA A 59 -35.41 -15.67 -19.93
C ALA A 59 -34.35 -15.75 -21.05
N ILE A 60 -34.17 -14.66 -21.78
CA ILE A 60 -33.01 -14.48 -22.65
C ILE A 60 -31.82 -14.39 -21.70
N HIS A 61 -31.28 -15.56 -21.37
CA HIS A 61 -30.01 -15.66 -20.69
C HIS A 61 -28.98 -15.25 -21.74
N CYS A 62 -28.59 -13.97 -21.74
CA CYS A 62 -27.35 -13.55 -22.34
C CYS A 62 -26.24 -14.33 -21.62
N MET A 63 -25.89 -15.50 -22.15
CA MET A 63 -24.61 -16.12 -21.86
C MET A 63 -23.56 -15.21 -22.49
N SER A 64 -23.12 -14.19 -21.75
CA SER A 64 -21.84 -13.58 -22.05
C SER A 64 -20.82 -14.70 -21.84
N THR A 65 -20.26 -15.18 -22.94
CA THR A 65 -19.02 -15.93 -22.91
C THR A 65 -18.03 -15.17 -22.03
N SER A 66 -17.44 -15.88 -21.08
CA SER A 66 -16.63 -15.41 -19.97
C SER A 66 -15.52 -14.42 -20.40
N THR A 67 -15.89 -13.16 -20.54
CA THR A 67 -14.97 -12.04 -20.37
C THR A 67 -15.19 -11.64 -18.91
N GLU A 68 -14.35 -12.20 -18.04
CA GLU A 68 -14.43 -12.02 -16.59
C GLU A 68 -14.50 -10.51 -16.29
N VAL A 69 -15.68 -10.03 -15.89
CA VAL A 69 -15.85 -8.64 -15.47
C VAL A 69 -14.83 -8.40 -14.35
N PRO A 70 -13.93 -7.40 -14.47
CA PRO A 70 -12.95 -7.14 -13.43
C PRO A 70 -13.68 -6.93 -12.09
N PRO A 71 -13.18 -7.52 -10.99
CA PRO A 71 -13.83 -7.38 -9.69
C PRO A 71 -13.86 -5.91 -9.29
N THR A 72 -14.80 -5.55 -8.42
CA THR A 72 -14.85 -4.21 -7.84
C THR A 72 -13.85 -4.06 -6.69
N VAL A 73 -13.49 -2.81 -6.36
CA VAL A 73 -12.68 -2.51 -5.16
C VAL A 73 -13.30 -3.11 -3.89
N SER A 74 -14.63 -3.06 -3.78
CA SER A 74 -15.35 -3.62 -2.63
C SER A 74 -15.20 -5.14 -2.55
N GLU A 75 -15.21 -5.83 -3.69
CA GLU A 75 -14.99 -7.28 -3.75
C GLU A 75 -13.57 -7.65 -3.33
N THR A 76 -12.54 -6.93 -3.83
CA THR A 76 -11.15 -7.15 -3.39
C THR A 76 -10.99 -6.92 -1.89
N LYS A 77 -11.56 -5.84 -1.33
CA LYS A 77 -11.51 -5.60 0.13
C LYS A 77 -12.23 -6.70 0.91
N SER A 78 -13.40 -7.13 0.44
CA SER A 78 -14.12 -8.27 1.02
C SER A 78 -13.28 -9.55 0.97
N ASN A 79 -12.61 -9.83 -0.14
CA ASN A 79 -11.75 -11.01 -0.28
C ASN A 79 -10.58 -10.97 0.70
N PHE A 80 -9.96 -9.81 0.90
CA PHE A 80 -8.92 -9.63 1.91
C PHE A 80 -9.43 -9.95 3.32
N LEU A 81 -10.57 -9.38 3.72
CA LEU A 81 -11.16 -9.62 5.05
C LEU A 81 -11.64 -11.08 5.25
N LYS A 82 -12.01 -11.76 4.17
CA LYS A 82 -12.33 -13.20 4.20
C LYS A 82 -11.07 -14.06 4.39
N ALA A 83 -9.97 -13.67 3.74
CA ALA A 83 -8.69 -14.36 3.80
C ALA A 83 -7.96 -14.15 5.13
N TYR A 84 -8.00 -12.93 5.69
CA TYR A 84 -7.42 -12.60 6.99
C TYR A 84 -8.49 -12.09 7.96
N LYS A 85 -8.90 -12.94 8.90
CA LYS A 85 -10.03 -12.69 9.83
C LYS A 85 -9.62 -12.07 11.16
N ARG A 86 -8.32 -11.97 11.43
CA ARG A 86 -7.81 -11.48 12.72
C ARG A 86 -7.84 -9.94 12.74
N PRO A 87 -8.05 -9.30 13.90
CA PRO A 87 -8.04 -7.85 13.99
C PRO A 87 -6.65 -7.29 13.63
N ILE A 88 -6.62 -6.30 12.73
CA ILE A 88 -5.41 -5.54 12.41
C ILE A 88 -5.49 -4.21 13.17
N PRO A 89 -4.46 -3.80 13.94
CA PRO A 89 -4.46 -2.50 14.59
C PRO A 89 -4.73 -1.37 13.58
N SER A 90 -5.58 -0.42 13.96
CA SER A 90 -6.11 0.63 13.06
C SER A 90 -5.01 1.42 12.36
N ILE A 91 -3.87 1.62 13.04
CA ILE A 91 -2.70 2.31 12.50
C ILE A 91 -2.16 1.67 11.21
N TYR A 92 -2.15 0.34 11.13
CA TYR A 92 -1.74 -0.39 9.92
C TYR A 92 -2.91 -0.56 8.97
N ASN A 93 -4.10 -0.88 9.49
CA ASN A 93 -5.26 -1.22 8.67
C ASN A 93 -5.67 -0.06 7.74
N THR A 94 -5.64 1.19 8.19
CA THR A 94 -6.01 2.33 7.34
C THR A 94 -5.15 2.41 6.08
N VAL A 95 -3.82 2.37 6.24
CA VAL A 95 -2.89 2.48 5.11
C VAL A 95 -2.88 1.20 4.28
N LEU A 96 -3.02 0.03 4.90
CA LEU A 96 -3.14 -1.24 4.18
C LEU A 96 -4.36 -1.26 3.26
N GLN A 97 -5.52 -0.78 3.73
CA GLN A 97 -6.72 -0.68 2.90
C GLN A 97 -6.56 0.32 1.75
N GLU A 98 -5.83 1.42 1.95
CA GLU A 98 -5.49 2.35 0.87
C GLU A 98 -4.56 1.70 -0.17
N LEU A 99 -3.55 0.95 0.26
CA LEU A 99 -2.66 0.20 -0.63
C LEU A 99 -3.45 -0.81 -1.47
N ILE A 100 -4.37 -1.56 -0.85
CA ILE A 100 -5.25 -2.51 -1.55
C ILE A 100 -6.03 -1.80 -2.66
N VAL A 101 -6.59 -0.61 -2.41
CA VAL A 101 -7.31 0.16 -3.43
C VAL A 101 -6.37 0.60 -4.54
N GLN A 102 -5.20 1.13 -4.20
CA GLN A 102 -4.23 1.62 -5.18
C GLN A 102 -3.75 0.49 -6.10
N GLN A 103 -3.40 -0.67 -5.53
CA GLN A 103 -2.99 -1.83 -6.32
C GLN A 103 -4.16 -2.38 -7.14
N HIS A 104 -5.39 -2.45 -6.59
CA HIS A 104 -6.57 -2.88 -7.35
C HIS A 104 -6.78 -2.03 -8.61
N LEU A 105 -6.78 -0.71 -8.47
CA LEU A 105 -6.97 0.22 -9.60
C LEU A 105 -5.87 0.11 -10.66
N MET A 106 -4.72 -0.44 -10.30
CA MET A 106 -3.58 -0.65 -11.17
C MET A 106 -3.65 -2.04 -11.83
N ARG A 107 -3.89 -3.09 -11.03
CA ARG A 107 -3.97 -4.51 -11.42
C ARG A 107 -5.02 -4.79 -12.50
N TYR A 108 -6.15 -4.08 -12.45
CA TYR A 108 -7.26 -4.28 -13.38
C TYR A 108 -7.30 -3.24 -14.50
N LYS A 109 -6.23 -2.44 -14.67
CA LYS A 109 -6.05 -1.66 -15.91
C LYS A 109 -5.85 -2.61 -17.09
N LYS A 110 -6.42 -2.26 -18.24
CA LYS A 110 -6.26 -3.03 -19.48
C LYS A 110 -4.79 -3.19 -19.90
N THR A 111 -3.96 -2.19 -19.58
CA THR A 111 -2.54 -2.15 -19.90
C THR A 111 -1.65 -2.78 -18.82
N TYR A 112 -2.24 -3.32 -17.75
CA TYR A 112 -1.46 -3.91 -16.66
C TYR A 112 -0.70 -5.14 -17.16
N LEU A 113 0.59 -5.16 -16.87
CA LEU A 113 1.43 -6.33 -16.99
C LEU A 113 2.33 -6.30 -15.77
N TYR A 114 2.35 -7.39 -15.02
CA TYR A 114 3.24 -7.54 -13.88
C TYR A 114 4.69 -7.43 -14.34
N ASP A 115 5.51 -6.71 -13.58
CA ASP A 115 6.96 -6.71 -13.73
C ASP A 115 7.66 -6.86 -12.37
N PRO A 116 8.81 -7.56 -12.31
CA PRO A 116 9.54 -7.76 -11.05
C PRO A 116 10.01 -6.48 -10.34
N VAL A 117 10.24 -5.38 -11.08
CA VAL A 117 10.62 -4.08 -10.48
C VAL A 117 9.43 -3.48 -9.72
N PHE A 118 8.23 -3.57 -10.27
CA PHE A 118 6.98 -3.28 -9.57
C PHE A 118 6.82 -4.16 -8.33
N GLY A 119 7.06 -5.48 -8.47
CA GLY A 119 6.97 -6.44 -7.36
C GLY A 119 7.90 -6.08 -6.20
N LEU A 120 9.17 -5.78 -6.49
CA LEU A 120 10.15 -5.27 -5.53
C LEU A 120 9.64 -4.02 -4.82
N GLY A 121 9.10 -3.07 -5.57
CA GLY A 121 8.56 -1.83 -5.01
C GLY A 121 7.40 -2.08 -4.07
N LEU A 122 6.42 -2.91 -4.44
CA LEU A 122 5.28 -3.26 -3.60
C LEU A 122 5.73 -3.94 -2.29
N VAL A 123 6.61 -4.93 -2.40
CA VAL A 123 7.18 -5.65 -1.25
C VAL A 123 7.90 -4.67 -0.31
N THR A 124 8.70 -3.75 -0.87
CA THR A 124 9.39 -2.72 -0.10
C THR A 124 8.42 -1.81 0.66
N VAL A 125 7.36 -1.32 0.00
CA VAL A 125 6.32 -0.50 0.66
C VAL A 125 5.64 -1.28 1.76
N TYR A 126 5.29 -2.53 1.51
CA TYR A 126 4.59 -3.38 2.47
C TYR A 126 5.44 -3.64 3.71
N ASP A 127 6.69 -4.05 3.54
CA ASP A 127 7.57 -4.40 4.66
C ASP A 127 7.87 -3.17 5.52
N GLN A 128 8.07 -2.00 4.92
CA GLN A 128 8.25 -0.73 5.66
C GLN A 128 6.97 -0.30 6.37
N LEU A 129 5.79 -0.44 5.73
CA LEU A 129 4.51 -0.18 6.37
C LEU A 129 4.36 -1.07 7.61
N MET A 130 4.63 -2.37 7.47
CA MET A 130 4.41 -3.38 8.50
C MET A 130 5.59 -3.53 9.47
N GLU A 131 6.60 -2.67 9.39
CA GLU A 131 7.68 -2.62 10.36
C GLU A 131 7.14 -2.36 11.78
N GLY A 132 7.63 -3.11 12.75
CA GLY A 132 7.16 -3.03 14.14
C GLY A 132 5.78 -3.66 14.41
N TYR A 133 5.19 -4.36 13.42
CA TYR A 133 3.97 -5.13 13.66
C TYR A 133 4.24 -6.23 14.71
N PRO A 134 3.31 -6.50 15.66
CA PRO A 134 3.62 -7.34 16.83
C PRO A 134 3.99 -8.81 16.57
N SER A 135 3.56 -9.39 15.44
CA SER A 135 3.85 -10.78 15.05
C SER A 135 4.33 -10.83 13.60
N ASP A 136 5.49 -11.44 13.40
CA ASP A 136 6.06 -11.64 12.06
C ASP A 136 5.23 -12.64 11.25
N GLU A 137 4.66 -13.66 11.89
CA GLU A 137 3.74 -14.62 11.26
C GLU A 137 2.50 -13.91 10.72
N ASP A 138 1.98 -12.94 11.48
CA ASP A 138 0.82 -12.17 11.07
C ASP A 138 1.16 -11.16 9.98
N ARG A 139 2.34 -10.55 10.03
CA ARG A 139 2.85 -9.72 8.94
C ARG A 139 2.88 -10.52 7.64
N GLU A 140 3.37 -11.76 7.66
CA GLU A 140 3.39 -12.57 6.45
C GLU A 140 1.98 -13.06 6.05
N ALA A 141 1.16 -13.50 7.00
CA ALA A 141 -0.21 -13.92 6.70
C ALA A 141 -1.07 -12.78 6.10
N ILE A 142 -0.86 -11.54 6.54
CA ILE A 142 -1.51 -10.35 5.97
C ILE A 142 -1.01 -10.10 4.54
N PHE A 143 0.29 -10.24 4.27
CA PHE A 143 0.86 -10.08 2.93
C PHE A 143 0.24 -11.09 1.96
N GLN A 144 0.21 -12.34 2.38
CA GLN A 144 -0.39 -13.45 1.64
C GLN A 144 -1.87 -13.17 1.33
N ALA A 145 -2.65 -12.76 2.33
CA ALA A 145 -4.06 -12.42 2.15
C ALA A 145 -4.26 -11.21 1.23
N TYR A 146 -3.39 -10.20 1.30
CA TYR A 146 -3.41 -9.02 0.45
C TYR A 146 -3.22 -9.40 -1.01
N ILE A 147 -2.11 -10.06 -1.36
CA ILE A 147 -1.80 -10.40 -2.75
C ILE A 147 -2.85 -11.38 -3.32
N LYS A 148 -3.28 -12.37 -2.52
CA LYS A 148 -4.34 -13.32 -2.93
C LYS A 148 -5.69 -12.64 -3.17
N ALA A 149 -6.03 -11.57 -2.43
CA ALA A 149 -7.27 -10.83 -2.64
C ALA A 149 -7.34 -10.14 -4.03
N LEU A 150 -6.19 -9.90 -4.65
CA LEU A 150 -6.04 -9.35 -6.00
C LEU A 150 -5.91 -10.43 -7.08
N LYS A 151 -6.05 -11.72 -6.71
CA LYS A 151 -5.83 -12.88 -7.58
C LYS A 151 -4.40 -12.91 -8.16
N GLU A 152 -3.41 -12.60 -7.32
CA GLU A 152 -1.99 -12.70 -7.65
C GLU A 152 -1.27 -13.68 -6.72
N ASP A 153 -0.04 -14.05 -7.07
CA ASP A 153 0.77 -15.02 -6.31
C ASP A 153 1.74 -14.31 -5.35
N PRO A 154 1.52 -14.36 -4.03
CA PRO A 154 2.44 -13.74 -3.06
C PRO A 154 3.86 -14.34 -3.08
N GLU A 155 4.02 -15.62 -3.41
CA GLU A 155 5.35 -16.26 -3.44
C GLU A 155 6.19 -15.71 -4.58
N GLN A 156 5.57 -15.52 -5.76
CA GLN A 156 6.21 -14.86 -6.90
C GLN A 156 6.77 -13.49 -6.50
N TYR A 157 5.98 -12.65 -5.81
CA TYR A 157 6.43 -11.34 -5.37
C TYR A 157 7.65 -11.41 -4.43
N ARG A 158 7.64 -12.33 -3.45
CA ARG A 158 8.76 -12.50 -2.52
C ARG A 158 10.02 -13.00 -3.23
N ILE A 159 9.89 -13.98 -4.12
CA ILE A 159 11.01 -14.55 -4.88
C ILE A 159 11.62 -13.50 -5.82
N ASP A 160 10.79 -12.83 -6.61
CA ASP A 160 11.22 -11.82 -7.58
C ASP A 160 11.89 -10.64 -6.88
N ALA A 161 11.27 -10.12 -5.80
CA ALA A 161 11.86 -9.06 -5.00
C ALA A 161 13.25 -9.46 -4.49
N LYS A 162 13.38 -10.66 -3.88
CA LYS A 162 14.65 -11.18 -3.38
C LYS A 162 15.72 -11.28 -4.48
N LYS A 163 15.37 -11.82 -5.65
CA LYS A 163 16.29 -11.91 -6.80
C LYS A 163 16.78 -10.54 -7.24
N LEU A 164 15.88 -9.56 -7.36
CA LEU A 164 16.26 -8.19 -7.72
C LEU A 164 17.14 -7.55 -6.65
N GLU A 165 16.86 -7.79 -5.36
CA GLU A 165 17.70 -7.28 -4.27
C GLU A 165 19.12 -7.85 -4.33
N GLU A 166 19.25 -9.17 -4.52
CA GLU A 166 20.54 -9.85 -4.64
C GLU A 166 21.32 -9.34 -5.86
N TRP A 167 20.64 -9.21 -7.01
CA TRP A 167 21.25 -8.64 -8.22
C TRP A 167 21.71 -7.20 -8.00
N ALA A 168 20.89 -6.36 -7.37
CA ALA A 168 21.23 -4.95 -7.11
C ALA A 168 22.44 -4.80 -6.19
N ARG A 169 22.55 -5.62 -5.14
CA ARG A 169 23.70 -5.62 -4.22
C ARG A 169 25.00 -6.03 -4.91
N ALA A 170 24.92 -6.79 -6.00
CA ALA A 170 26.08 -7.18 -6.81
C ALA A 170 26.45 -6.13 -7.88
N GLN A 171 25.67 -5.06 -8.05
CA GLN A 171 25.94 -4.03 -9.04
C GLN A 171 26.82 -2.89 -8.50
N THR A 172 27.55 -2.26 -9.41
CA THR A 172 28.15 -0.94 -9.24
C THR A 172 27.28 0.13 -9.91
N HIS A 173 27.62 1.40 -9.73
CA HIS A 173 26.89 2.52 -10.31
C HIS A 173 26.81 2.44 -11.84
N SER A 174 27.90 2.02 -12.50
CA SER A 174 27.94 1.87 -13.96
C SER A 174 27.21 0.61 -14.41
N SER A 175 27.41 -0.52 -13.74
CA SER A 175 26.82 -1.78 -14.18
C SER A 175 25.30 -1.81 -14.07
N LEU A 176 24.73 -1.08 -13.10
CA LEU A 176 23.29 -0.92 -12.94
C LEU A 176 22.67 -0.20 -14.14
N VAL A 177 23.33 0.83 -14.66
CA VAL A 177 22.86 1.64 -15.79
C VAL A 177 23.12 0.93 -17.12
N ASP A 178 24.25 0.23 -17.24
CA ASP A 178 24.67 -0.47 -18.46
C ASP A 178 24.02 -1.86 -18.62
N PHE A 179 22.86 -2.09 -17.98
CA PHE A 179 22.14 -3.37 -18.03
C PHE A 179 21.79 -3.79 -19.47
N SER A 180 21.60 -2.83 -20.39
CA SER A 180 21.28 -3.09 -21.79
C SER A 180 22.41 -3.82 -22.54
N SER A 181 23.66 -3.64 -22.10
CA SER A 181 24.85 -4.25 -22.72
C SER A 181 25.25 -5.57 -22.07
N LYS A 182 24.55 -5.98 -21.02
CA LYS A 182 24.83 -7.18 -20.23
C LYS A 182 23.79 -8.26 -20.51
N GLU A 183 24.15 -9.50 -20.18
CA GLU A 183 23.24 -10.65 -20.32
C GLU A 183 23.03 -11.31 -18.96
N GLY A 184 21.77 -11.61 -18.66
CA GLY A 184 21.34 -12.13 -17.37
C GLY A 184 19.83 -12.05 -17.23
N GLU A 185 19.28 -12.80 -16.27
CA GLU A 185 17.82 -12.86 -16.05
C GLU A 185 17.24 -11.47 -15.74
N ILE A 186 17.86 -10.73 -14.81
CA ILE A 186 17.40 -9.40 -14.39
C ILE A 186 17.64 -8.36 -15.49
N GLU A 187 18.78 -8.42 -16.17
CA GLU A 187 19.08 -7.57 -17.32
C GLU A 187 18.04 -7.77 -18.44
N GLY A 188 17.65 -9.01 -18.71
CA GLY A 188 16.56 -9.34 -19.66
C GLY A 188 15.23 -8.75 -19.24
N ILE A 189 14.88 -8.81 -17.95
CA ILE A 189 13.67 -8.16 -17.39
C ILE A 189 13.72 -6.64 -17.62
N LEU A 190 14.85 -5.99 -17.32
CA LEU A 190 15.01 -4.54 -17.48
C LEU A 190 14.97 -4.13 -18.95
N LYS A 191 15.56 -4.91 -19.87
CA LYS A 191 15.44 -4.72 -21.32
C LYS A 191 13.99 -4.81 -21.78
N GLY A 192 13.25 -5.84 -21.36
CA GLY A 192 11.84 -5.99 -21.70
C GLY A 192 10.95 -4.86 -21.16
N ILE A 193 11.29 -4.30 -19.98
CA ILE A 193 10.64 -3.09 -19.48
C ILE A 193 10.97 -1.88 -20.38
N ALA A 194 12.23 -1.69 -20.73
CA ALA A 194 12.69 -0.59 -21.58
C ALA A 194 12.03 -0.59 -22.96
N GLU A 195 11.87 -1.77 -23.57
CA GLU A 195 11.19 -1.96 -24.87
C GLU A 195 9.68 -1.64 -24.78
N ARG A 196 9.01 -2.12 -23.73
CA ARG A 196 7.59 -1.78 -23.49
C ARG A 196 7.39 -0.29 -23.24
N ALA A 197 8.30 0.34 -22.52
CA ALA A 197 8.26 1.77 -22.25
C ALA A 197 8.48 2.58 -23.53
N ALA A 198 9.45 2.20 -24.37
CA ALA A 198 9.72 2.85 -25.65
C ALA A 198 8.53 2.74 -26.62
N SER A 199 7.83 1.59 -26.63
CA SER A 199 6.64 1.37 -27.46
C SER A 199 5.36 1.99 -26.91
N GLY A 200 5.40 2.63 -25.74
CA GLY A 200 4.24 3.24 -25.09
C GLY A 200 3.27 2.22 -24.45
N ASN A 201 3.63 0.94 -24.42
CA ASN A 201 2.83 -0.14 -23.83
C ASN A 201 3.31 -0.52 -22.41
N PHE A 202 3.69 0.49 -21.62
CA PHE A 202 4.16 0.33 -20.26
C PHE A 202 3.24 1.04 -19.25
N SER A 203 2.72 0.26 -18.30
CA SER A 203 1.89 0.79 -17.20
C SER A 203 2.76 1.24 -16.03
N TYR A 204 3.25 2.47 -16.10
CA TYR A 204 3.96 3.07 -14.98
C TYR A 204 3.09 3.12 -13.71
N SER A 205 3.72 2.90 -12.56
CA SER A 205 3.09 3.01 -11.24
C SER A 205 4.05 3.59 -10.20
N ARG A 206 3.50 4.08 -9.09
CA ARG A 206 4.30 4.52 -7.94
C ARG A 206 5.14 3.38 -7.35
N PHE A 207 4.61 2.16 -7.31
CA PHE A 207 5.37 1.01 -6.83
C PHE A 207 6.59 0.73 -7.72
N PHE A 208 6.46 0.90 -9.04
CA PHE A 208 7.61 0.82 -9.94
C PHE A 208 8.69 1.88 -9.61
N ALA A 209 8.30 3.11 -9.29
CA ALA A 209 9.23 4.15 -8.85
C ALA A 209 9.98 3.75 -7.58
N VAL A 210 9.27 3.21 -6.58
CA VAL A 210 9.87 2.69 -5.34
C VAL A 210 10.81 1.52 -5.62
N GLY A 211 10.45 0.62 -6.54
CA GLY A 211 11.30 -0.49 -6.98
C GLY A 211 12.61 0.00 -7.58
N LEU A 212 12.57 1.00 -8.48
CA LEU A 212 13.77 1.62 -9.04
C LEU A 212 14.65 2.25 -7.96
N PHE A 213 14.04 2.98 -7.02
CA PHE A 213 14.76 3.58 -5.91
C PHE A 213 15.40 2.51 -5.03
N ARG A 214 14.71 1.40 -4.77
CA ARG A 214 15.24 0.27 -4.00
C ARG A 214 16.45 -0.39 -4.67
N LEU A 215 16.45 -0.52 -6.00
CA LEU A 215 17.62 -0.99 -6.76
C LEU A 215 18.83 -0.05 -6.58
N LEU A 216 18.61 1.25 -6.66
CA LEU A 216 19.66 2.27 -6.46
C LEU A 216 20.19 2.29 -5.03
N GLU A 217 19.32 2.13 -4.05
CA GLU A 217 19.68 2.05 -2.64
C GLU A 217 20.59 0.84 -2.38
N LEU A 218 20.20 -0.34 -2.86
CA LEU A 218 20.93 -1.59 -2.64
C LEU A 218 22.28 -1.67 -3.37
N SER A 219 22.42 -0.95 -4.49
CA SER A 219 23.68 -0.80 -5.22
C SER A 219 24.54 0.36 -4.70
N ASN A 220 24.11 1.02 -3.62
CA ASN A 220 24.73 2.23 -3.06
C ASN A 220 24.91 3.35 -4.11
N ALA A 221 23.99 3.45 -5.07
CA ALA A 221 24.04 4.34 -6.23
C ALA A 221 22.92 5.38 -6.21
N SER A 222 22.65 5.96 -5.04
CA SER A 222 21.53 6.89 -4.80
C SER A 222 21.77 8.32 -5.33
N GLU A 223 22.80 8.53 -6.14
CA GLU A 223 23.09 9.83 -6.74
C GLU A 223 22.03 10.21 -7.80
N PRO A 224 21.59 11.48 -7.86
CA PRO A 224 20.58 11.93 -8.83
C PRO A 224 20.96 11.67 -10.30
N THR A 225 22.25 11.68 -10.61
CA THR A 225 22.82 11.44 -11.94
C THR A 225 22.66 9.98 -12.37
N VAL A 226 22.79 9.02 -11.45
CA VAL A 226 22.59 7.60 -11.74
C VAL A 226 21.11 7.32 -11.99
N LEU A 227 20.22 7.89 -11.18
CA LEU A 227 18.78 7.78 -11.40
C LEU A 227 18.37 8.32 -12.78
N GLU A 228 18.91 9.47 -13.18
CA GLU A 228 18.66 10.05 -14.51
C GLU A 228 19.09 9.12 -15.65
N LYS A 229 20.29 8.55 -15.56
CA LYS A 229 20.78 7.60 -16.55
C LYS A 229 19.95 6.31 -16.59
N LEU A 230 19.58 5.77 -15.43
CA LEU A 230 18.75 4.57 -15.32
C LEU A 230 17.34 4.80 -15.90
N CYS A 231 16.71 5.93 -15.58
CA CYS A 231 15.42 6.32 -16.19
C CYS A 231 15.53 6.45 -17.71
N SER A 232 16.62 7.04 -18.20
CA SER A 232 16.87 7.19 -19.64
C SER A 232 17.03 5.83 -20.32
N ALA A 233 17.82 4.92 -19.74
CA ALA A 233 18.03 3.57 -20.27
C ALA A 233 16.73 2.73 -20.27
N LEU A 234 15.83 2.97 -19.31
CA LEU A 234 14.52 2.31 -19.23
C LEU A 234 13.42 3.00 -20.06
N ASN A 235 13.70 4.12 -20.73
CA ASN A 235 12.70 4.96 -21.41
C ASN A 235 11.56 5.44 -20.47
N ILE A 236 11.88 5.73 -19.21
CA ILE A 236 10.94 6.19 -18.19
C ILE A 236 11.11 7.68 -17.92
N ASN A 237 9.99 8.37 -17.75
CA ASN A 237 10.00 9.79 -17.43
C ASN A 237 10.53 10.04 -15.99
N LYS A 238 11.74 10.61 -15.89
CA LYS A 238 12.38 10.95 -14.60
C LYS A 238 11.51 11.83 -13.70
N ARG A 239 10.82 12.84 -14.26
CA ARG A 239 9.97 13.76 -13.48
C ARG A 239 8.83 13.01 -12.78
N SER A 240 8.24 12.01 -13.42
CA SER A 240 7.23 11.14 -12.79
C SER A 240 7.82 10.38 -11.61
N VAL A 241 9.04 9.82 -11.77
CA VAL A 241 9.76 9.10 -10.71
C VAL A 241 10.05 10.03 -9.53
N ASP A 242 10.65 11.20 -9.76
CA ASP A 242 10.95 12.17 -8.69
C ASP A 242 9.69 12.53 -7.89
N ARG A 243 8.60 12.87 -8.58
CA ARG A 243 7.31 13.19 -7.94
C ARG A 243 6.77 12.05 -7.09
N ASP A 244 6.79 10.83 -7.62
CA ASP A 244 6.23 9.68 -6.91
C ASP A 244 7.11 9.21 -5.74
N LEU A 245 8.43 9.43 -5.80
CA LEU A 245 9.34 9.23 -4.68
C LEU A 245 9.14 10.27 -3.57
N ASP A 246 8.87 11.53 -3.90
CA ASP A 246 8.55 12.54 -2.90
C ASP A 246 7.22 12.24 -2.17
N VAL A 247 6.21 11.78 -2.91
CA VAL A 247 4.95 11.30 -2.31
C VAL A 247 5.21 10.09 -1.39
N TYR A 248 6.07 9.16 -1.81
CA TYR A 248 6.42 7.99 -1.01
C TYR A 248 7.12 8.36 0.30
N ARG A 249 8.11 9.26 0.25
CA ARG A 249 8.79 9.80 1.44
C ARG A 249 7.77 10.43 2.40
N GLY A 250 6.84 11.23 1.87
CA GLY A 250 5.78 11.83 2.67
C GLY A 250 4.85 10.81 3.34
N LEU A 251 4.57 9.67 2.70
CA LEU A 251 3.78 8.58 3.29
C LEU A 251 4.54 7.90 4.44
N LEU A 252 5.81 7.56 4.22
CA LEU A 252 6.64 6.92 5.24
C LEU A 252 6.82 7.81 6.47
N SER A 253 7.09 9.11 6.29
CA SER A 253 7.24 10.03 7.43
C SER A 253 5.98 10.10 8.29
N LYS A 254 4.78 10.06 7.68
CA LYS A 254 3.52 10.03 8.43
C LYS A 254 3.34 8.72 9.20
N LEU A 255 3.74 7.59 8.60
CA LEU A 255 3.69 6.29 9.26
C LEU A 255 4.63 6.22 10.46
N VAL A 256 5.86 6.71 10.33
CA VAL A 256 6.84 6.77 11.42
C VAL A 256 6.29 7.59 12.60
N GLN A 257 5.81 8.81 12.32
CA GLN A 257 5.21 9.67 13.35
C GLN A 257 4.03 8.99 14.04
N ALA A 258 3.17 8.32 13.28
CA ALA A 258 2.00 7.67 13.83
C ALA A 258 2.34 6.41 14.64
N LYS A 259 3.42 5.69 14.29
CA LYS A 259 3.97 4.58 15.08
C LYS A 259 4.56 5.07 16.40
N GLU A 260 5.30 6.17 16.40
CA GLU A 260 5.85 6.77 17.62
C GLU A 260 4.74 7.18 18.59
N LEU A 261 3.70 7.85 18.09
CA LEU A 261 2.53 8.21 18.90
C LEU A 261 1.79 7.00 19.48
N LEU A 262 1.67 5.91 18.71
CA LEU A 262 1.06 4.66 19.19
C LEU A 262 1.92 4.02 20.27
N LYS A 263 3.24 3.97 20.07
CA LYS A 263 4.18 3.43 21.06
C LYS A 263 4.07 4.20 22.37
N GLU A 264 4.11 5.53 22.31
CA GLU A 264 3.92 6.38 23.48
C GLU A 264 2.56 6.16 24.16
N TYR A 265 1.49 6.00 23.38
CA TYR A 265 0.16 5.73 23.93
C TYR A 265 0.11 4.38 24.65
N VAL A 266 0.64 3.32 24.04
CA VAL A 266 0.70 1.98 24.63
C VAL A 266 1.54 1.97 25.90
N ASP A 267 2.69 2.64 25.89
CA ASP A 267 3.58 2.71 27.06
C ASP A 267 2.91 3.48 28.21
N ARG A 268 2.18 4.57 27.90
CA ARG A 268 1.39 5.30 28.91
C ARG A 268 0.26 4.44 29.49
N GLU A 269 -0.45 3.69 28.66
CA GLU A 269 -1.55 2.84 29.13
C GLU A 269 -1.04 1.65 29.96
N LYS A 270 0.11 1.05 29.58
CA LYS A 270 0.78 0.03 30.41
C LYS A 270 1.18 0.59 31.77
N LYS A 271 1.81 1.77 31.81
CA LYS A 271 2.17 2.43 33.07
C LYS A 271 0.95 2.69 33.97
N LYS A 272 -0.15 3.19 33.40
CA LYS A 272 -1.40 3.38 34.15
C LYS A 272 -2.00 2.05 34.64
N GLN A 273 -1.83 0.96 33.89
CA GLN A 273 -2.30 -0.36 34.32
C GLN A 273 -1.44 -0.92 35.45
N GLU A 274 -0.12 -0.74 35.39
CA GLU A 274 0.82 -1.10 36.46
C GLU A 274 0.53 -0.30 37.74
N GLU A 275 0.37 1.02 37.65
CA GLU A 275 0.00 1.87 38.79
C GLU A 275 -1.35 1.44 39.43
N ARG A 276 -2.33 1.07 38.60
CA ARG A 276 -3.61 0.52 39.09
C ARG A 276 -3.44 -0.84 39.76
N ALA A 277 -2.65 -1.74 39.19
CA ALA A 277 -2.39 -3.05 39.78
C ALA A 277 -1.61 -2.95 41.10
N GLU A 278 -0.65 -2.02 41.21
CA GLU A 278 0.08 -1.73 42.44
C GLU A 278 -0.83 -1.13 43.51
N SER A 279 -1.68 -0.17 43.15
CA SER A 279 -2.65 0.41 44.09
C SER A 279 -3.69 -0.62 44.57
N GLN A 280 -4.12 -1.55 43.72
CA GLN A 280 -5.01 -2.65 44.11
C GLN A 280 -4.33 -3.64 45.06
N LYS A 281 -3.07 -4.02 44.79
CA LYS A 281 -2.27 -4.84 45.70
C LYS A 281 -2.03 -4.16 47.05
N ALA A 282 -1.73 -2.87 47.05
CA ALA A 282 -1.55 -2.09 48.28
C ALA A 282 -2.85 -2.03 49.10
N ASN A 283 -4.00 -1.83 48.44
CA ASN A 283 -5.31 -1.83 49.10
C ASN A 283 -5.69 -3.22 49.65
N GLU A 284 -5.37 -4.31 48.95
CA GLU A 284 -5.55 -5.68 49.46
C GLU A 284 -4.68 -5.98 50.70
N ILE A 285 -3.43 -5.51 50.71
CA ILE A 285 -2.52 -5.67 51.85
C ILE A 285 -3.05 -4.89 53.07
N VAL A 286 -3.50 -3.65 52.86
CA VAL A 286 -4.09 -2.81 53.93
C VAL A 286 -5.38 -3.45 54.49
N ALA A 287 -6.24 -4.00 53.63
CA ALA A 287 -7.45 -4.70 54.06
C ALA A 287 -7.14 -5.97 54.88
N LYS A 288 -6.07 -6.70 54.54
CA LYS A 288 -5.60 -7.85 55.33
C LYS A 288 -5.02 -7.47 56.69
N CYS A 289 -4.38 -6.31 56.81
CA CYS A 289 -3.83 -5.82 58.08
C CYS A 289 -4.89 -5.22 59.03
N LEU A 290 -6.02 -4.75 58.51
CA LEU A 290 -7.14 -4.19 59.30
C LEU A 290 -8.20 -5.23 59.70
N GLY A 291 -8.10 -6.45 59.18
CA GLY A 291 -9.02 -7.55 59.45
C GLY A 291 -8.57 -8.47 60.57
N ASP A 292 -8.38 -7.96 61.78
CA ASP A 292 -8.44 -8.77 63.01
C ASP A 292 -9.24 -8.00 64.08
N PRO A 293 -10.56 -8.18 64.18
CA PRO A 293 -11.26 -7.89 65.41
C PRO A 293 -10.86 -8.98 66.41
N GLN A 294 -9.93 -8.65 67.31
CA GLN A 294 -9.82 -9.34 68.59
C GLN A 294 -11.17 -9.28 69.29
N VAL A 295 -11.95 -10.36 69.20
CA VAL A 295 -13.06 -10.61 70.12
C VAL A 295 -12.41 -10.99 71.45
N VAL A 296 -12.09 -9.97 72.25
CA VAL A 296 -11.86 -10.10 73.69
C VAL A 296 -13.21 -10.38 74.34
N GLY A 297 -13.26 -11.43 75.15
CA GLY A 297 -14.48 -12.12 75.55
C GLY A 297 -15.29 -11.48 76.67
N GLN A 298 -16.39 -12.15 77.00
CA GLN A 298 -16.73 -12.71 78.32
C GLN A 298 -17.95 -13.63 78.16
#